data_AF-A0A3M0YPN5-F1
#
_entry.id   AF-A0A3M0YPN5-F1
#
_cell.length_a   1.000
_cell.length_b   1.000
_cell.length_c   1.000
_cell.angle_alpha   90.00
_cell.angle_beta   90.00
_cell.angle_gamma   90.00
#
_symmetry.space_group_name_H-M   'P 1'
#
loop_
_entity.id
_entity.type
_entity.pdbx_description
1 polymer ?
#
loop_
_entity_poly.entity_id
_entity_poly.type
_entity_poly.pdbx_seq_one_letter_code
_entity_poly.pdbx_strand_id
1 'polypeptide(L)' 'MLHERAGLYVDAATSAPVPLEWTPLGPGLNGPCLVLIEDGNGNVYAGGSFTTAGGQTVNHVAKWNGATWIALGSGMN' A
#
# COMPACT_ATOMS: atom_id res chain seq x y z
N MET A 1 3.60 -6.70 -8.61
CA MET A 1 4.50 -5.54 -8.50
C MET A 1 5.25 -5.73 -7.20
N LEU A 2 6.47 -6.22 -7.35
CA LEU A 2 7.34 -6.80 -6.33
C LEU A 2 8.23 -5.68 -5.81
N HIS A 3 8.14 -5.30 -4.54
CA HIS A 3 9.15 -4.45 -3.91
C HIS A 3 10.04 -5.30 -3.01
N GLU A 4 11.32 -5.27 -3.35
CA GLU A 4 12.44 -5.97 -2.76
C GLU A 4 12.65 -5.71 -1.26
N ARG A 5 12.94 -6.79 -0.50
CA ARG A 5 14.04 -6.94 0.50
C ARG A 5 13.79 -8.13 1.42
N ALA A 6 14.26 -9.31 1.00
CA ALA A 6 14.57 -10.40 1.92
C ALA A 6 15.94 -10.13 2.56
N GLY A 7 16.00 -9.20 3.51
CA GLY A 7 17.20 -8.88 4.28
C GLY A 7 16.85 -8.86 5.76
N LEU A 8 17.45 -9.77 6.52
CA LEU A 8 17.34 -9.88 7.98
C LEU A 8 17.56 -8.49 8.61
N TYR A 9 16.56 -7.93 9.29
CA TYR A 9 16.73 -6.74 10.12
C TYR A 9 17.01 -7.23 11.54
N VAL A 10 18.10 -6.78 12.15
CA VAL A 10 18.37 -7.01 13.58
C VAL A 10 17.87 -5.79 14.35
N ASP A 11 16.83 -5.95 15.17
CA ASP A 11 16.47 -4.95 16.17
C ASP A 11 17.30 -5.21 17.44
N ALA A 12 17.92 -4.17 18.01
CA ALA A 12 18.73 -4.30 19.23
C ALA A 12 17.90 -4.65 20.49
N ALA A 13 16.60 -4.94 20.34
CA ALA A 13 15.66 -5.19 21.43
C ALA A 13 15.23 -6.66 21.57
N THR A 14 15.31 -7.48 20.51
CA THR A 14 14.94 -8.90 20.60
C THR A 14 15.92 -9.79 19.82
N SER A 15 16.50 -10.78 20.50
CA SER A 15 17.47 -11.74 19.93
C SER A 15 16.81 -12.85 19.09
N ALA A 16 15.57 -12.65 18.62
CA ALA A 16 14.85 -13.59 17.79
C ALA A 16 14.76 -13.06 16.35
N PRO A 17 15.08 -13.86 15.32
CA PRO A 17 14.84 -13.46 13.94
C PRO A 17 13.34 -13.28 13.75
N VAL A 18 12.89 -12.05 13.57
CA VAL A 18 11.51 -11.77 13.13
C VAL A 18 11.39 -12.28 11.69
N PRO A 19 10.49 -13.24 11.40
CA PRO A 19 10.22 -13.61 10.02
C PRO A 19 9.79 -12.34 9.28
N LEU A 20 10.29 -12.16 8.05
CA LEU A 20 9.84 -11.08 7.18
C LEU A 20 8.40 -11.41 6.76
N GLU A 21 7.46 -11.07 7.63
CA GLU A 21 6.06 -11.26 7.39
C GLU A 21 5.56 -10.11 6.53
N TRP A 22 5.02 -10.47 5.36
CA TRP A 22 4.27 -9.55 4.53
C TRP A 22 3.07 -9.06 5.34
N THR A 23 3.15 -7.84 5.86
CA THR A 23 1.99 -7.21 6.48
C THR A 23 1.12 -6.62 5.37
N PRO A 24 -0.13 -7.08 5.20
CA PRO A 24 -1.02 -6.50 4.20
C PRO A 24 -1.27 -5.02 4.52
N LEU A 25 -1.34 -4.17 3.49
CA LEU A 25 -1.66 -2.74 3.61
C LEU A 25 -3.17 -2.51 3.90
N GLY A 26 -3.75 -3.27 4.84
CA GLY A 26 -5.19 -3.31 5.13
C GLY A 26 -6.01 -4.18 4.16
N PRO A 27 -7.33 -3.96 4.02
CA PRO A 27 -8.25 -4.72 3.15
C PRO A 27 -7.93 -4.73 1.64
N GLY A 28 -6.79 -4.18 1.23
CA GLY A 28 -6.36 -4.13 -0.17
C GLY A 28 -7.28 -3.32 -1.07
N LEU A 29 -7.22 -3.64 -2.36
CA LEU A 29 -8.03 -3.05 -3.43
C LEU A 29 -9.02 -4.12 -3.93
N ASN A 30 -10.24 -3.73 -4.26
CA ASN A 30 -11.27 -4.66 -4.76
C ASN A 30 -11.20 -4.95 -6.28
N GLY A 31 -10.16 -4.48 -6.95
CA GLY A 31 -9.99 -4.61 -8.40
C GLY A 31 -8.52 -4.47 -8.80
N PRO A 32 -8.22 -4.63 -10.11
CA PRO A 32 -6.84 -4.58 -10.58
C PRO A 32 -6.25 -3.18 -10.38
N CYS A 33 -5.10 -3.16 -9.72
CA CYS A 33 -4.21 -2.02 -9.70
C CYS A 33 -3.32 -2.06 -10.94
N LEU A 34 -3.43 -1.04 -11.79
CA LEU A 34 -2.69 -0.94 -13.04
C LEU A 34 -1.37 -0.18 -12.86
N VAL A 35 -1.34 0.75 -11.89
CA VAL A 35 -0.18 1.59 -11.62
C VAL A 35 0.00 1.79 -10.12
N LEU A 36 1.26 1.76 -9.69
CA LEU A 36 1.66 2.04 -8.32
C LEU A 36 2.90 2.92 -8.34
N ILE A 37 2.84 4.09 -7.69
CA ILE A 37 3.93 5.07 -7.67
C ILE A 37 4.14 5.50 -6.23
N GLU A 38 5.39 5.62 -5.80
CA GLU A 38 5.73 6.22 -4.52
C GLU A 38 6.23 7.66 -4.68
N ASP A 39 5.91 8.53 -3.73
CA ASP A 39 6.56 9.83 -3.63
C ASP A 39 7.77 9.78 -2.67
N GLY A 40 8.61 10.82 -2.71
CA GLY A 40 9.78 10.94 -1.83
C GLY A 40 9.45 11.08 -0.34
N ASN A 41 8.17 11.16 0.03
CA ASN A 41 7.69 11.22 1.41
C ASN A 41 7.13 9.86 1.89
N GLY A 42 7.27 8.80 1.10
CA GLY A 42 6.81 7.45 1.46
C GLY A 42 5.31 7.24 1.27
N ASN A 43 4.61 8.13 0.56
CA ASN A 43 3.23 7.87 0.18
C ASN A 43 3.18 7.02 -1.08
N VAL A 44 2.23 6.09 -1.14
CA VAL A 44 2.02 5.26 -2.32
C VAL A 44 0.70 5.63 -2.98
N TYR A 45 0.73 5.85 -4.28
CA TYR A 45 -0.42 6.18 -5.11
C TYR A 45 -0.76 4.96 -5.95
N ALA A 46 -1.96 4.42 -5.76
CA ALA A 46 -2.49 3.33 -6.55
C ALA A 46 -3.50 3.88 -7.56
N GLY A 47 -3.43 3.43 -8.81
CA GLY A 47 -4.39 3.73 -9.86
C GLY A 47 -4.80 2.46 -10.61
N GLY A 48 -6.07 2.33 -10.97
CA GLY A 48 -6.57 1.15 -11.68
C GLY A 48 -8.08 1.07 -11.75
N SER A 49 -8.63 -0.11 -12.02
CA SER A 49 -10.08 -0.29 -12.16
C SER A 49 -10.79 -0.65 -10.84
N PHE A 50 -10.14 -0.44 -9.69
CA PHE A 50 -10.74 -0.66 -8.38
C PHE A 50 -11.68 0.49 -8.00
N THR A 51 -12.71 0.17 -7.22
CA THR A 51 -13.69 1.13 -6.68
C THR A 51 -13.68 1.16 -5.16
N THR A 52 -12.85 0.33 -4.52
CA THR A 52 -12.66 0.28 -3.07
C THR A 52 -11.19 0.10 -2.75
N ALA A 53 -10.68 0.89 -1.81
CA ALA A 53 -9.35 0.78 -1.23
C ALA A 53 -9.42 0.86 0.29
N GLY A 54 -8.89 -0.13 0.99
CA GLY A 54 -8.91 -0.16 2.46
C GLY A 54 -10.31 -0.12 3.07
N GLY A 55 -11.32 -0.65 2.36
CA GLY A 55 -12.72 -0.60 2.76
C GLY A 55 -13.44 0.73 2.48
N GLN A 56 -12.76 1.72 1.89
CA GLN A 56 -13.35 2.99 1.48
C GLN A 56 -13.66 2.99 -0.01
N THR A 57 -14.81 3.56 -0.41
CA THR A 57 -15.12 3.80 -1.82
C THR A 57 -14.17 4.85 -2.39
N VAL A 58 -13.55 4.52 -3.52
CA VAL A 58 -12.56 5.37 -4.21
C VAL A 58 -12.86 5.37 -5.70
N ASN A 59 -12.51 6.45 -6.40
CA ASN A 59 -12.74 6.58 -7.84
C ASN A 59 -11.47 6.23 -8.60
N HIS A 60 -11.13 4.94 -8.65
CA HIS A 60 -10.01 4.41 -9.45
C HIS A 60 -8.61 4.88 -9.04
N VAL A 61 -8.50 5.77 -8.05
CA VAL A 61 -7.24 6.33 -7.54
C VAL A 61 -7.30 6.44 -6.01
N ALA A 62 -6.27 5.94 -5.33
CA ALA A 62 -6.14 5.99 -3.87
C ALA A 62 -4.68 6.24 -3.45
N LYS A 63 -4.50 6.89 -2.29
CA LYS A 63 -3.21 7.17 -1.67
C LYS A 63 -3.06 6.41 -0.36
N TRP A 64 -1.99 5.66 -0.18
CA TRP A 64 -1.55 5.11 1.10
C TRP A 64 -0.61 6.11 1.78
N ASN A 65 -0.93 6.49 3.02
CA ASN A 65 -0.13 7.42 3.82
C ASN A 65 0.80 6.73 4.83
N GLY A 66 1.02 5.42 4.71
CA GLY A 66 1.76 4.62 5.70
C GLY A 66 0.87 3.88 6.70
N ALA A 67 -0.40 4.26 6.84
CA ALA A 67 -1.34 3.63 7.78
C ALA A 67 -2.70 3.25 7.17
N THR A 68 -3.19 4.05 6.22
CA THR A 68 -4.54 3.91 5.65
C THR A 68 -4.59 4.35 4.19
N TRP A 69 -5.53 3.78 3.43
CA TRP A 69 -5.88 4.25 2.09
C TRP A 69 -6.80 5.46 2.16
N ILE A 70 -6.48 6.49 1.38
CA ILE A 70 -7.19 7.77 1.28
C ILE A 70 -7.66 7.92 -0.17
N ALA A 71 -8.95 8.21 -0.36
CA ALA A 71 -9.50 8.55 -1.68
C ALA A 71 -8.92 9.90 -2.16
N LEU A 72 -8.32 9.95 -3.35
CA LEU A 72 -7.74 11.20 -3.91
C LEU A 72 -8.76 12.07 -4.65
N GLY A 73 -10.02 12.08 -4.20
CA GLY A 73 -11.11 12.85 -4.79
C GLY A 73 -12.02 12.05 -5.72
N SER A 74 -12.84 12.76 -6.49
CA SER A 74 -13.89 12.17 -7.35
C SER A 74 -13.38 11.35 -8.55
N GLY A 75 -12.06 11.29 -8.77
CA GLY A 75 -11.45 10.58 -9.90
C GLY A 75 -11.77 11.23 -11.25
N MET A 76 -10.93 10.95 -12.26
CA MET A 76 -11.01 11.53 -13.60
C MET A 76 -12.34 11.12 -14.26
N ASN A 77 -13.12 12.09 -14.73
CA ASN A 77 -14.27 11.87 -15.62
C ASN A 77 -13.75 11.68 -17.05
#